data_AF-M7NG63-F1
#
_entry.id   AF-M7NG63-F1
#
_cell.length_a   1.000
_cell.length_b   1.000
_cell.length_c   1.000
_cell.angle_alpha   90.00
_cell.angle_beta   90.00
_cell.angle_gamma   90.00
#
_symmetry.space_group_name_H-M   'P 1'
#
loop_
_entity.id
_entity.type
_entity.pdbx_description
1 polymer ?
#
loop_
_entity_poly.entity_id
_entity_poly.type
_entity_poly.pdbx_seq_one_letter_code
_entity_poly.pdbx_strand_id
1 'polypeptide(L)'
;MAGIFDEFMIMVYCLVVLWINLGYLHDQPEEARGIAELSPSEDLAIKQDSLPLLTLSLALNFSRRWLFYMLASLVTASPAVTALSAALFAVSLHNSMPRQKTSVWKRKRKRDLGLFLAIADAFFITGFLIWLIWT
;
A
#
# COMPACT_ATOMS: atom_id res chain seq x y z
N MET A 1 -14.69 -14.90 -18.75
CA MET A 1 -13.63 -14.61 -19.72
C MET A 1 -13.55 -13.11 -19.82
N ALA A 2 -12.52 -12.51 -19.21
CA ALA A 2 -12.21 -11.11 -19.41
C ALA A 2 -11.77 -10.94 -20.88
N GLY A 3 -12.14 -9.84 -21.54
CA GLY A 3 -11.66 -9.59 -22.89
C GLY A 3 -10.16 -9.24 -22.87
N ILE A 4 -9.48 -9.40 -24.02
CA ILE A 4 -8.07 -8.98 -24.19
C ILE A 4 -7.86 -7.53 -23.73
N PHE A 5 -8.86 -6.67 -23.93
CA PHE A 5 -8.82 -5.27 -23.50
C PHE A 5 -8.82 -5.12 -21.96
N ASP A 6 -9.57 -5.97 -21.26
CA ASP A 6 -9.64 -5.95 -19.79
C ASP A 6 -8.31 -6.39 -19.17
N GLU A 7 -7.69 -7.43 -19.73
CA GLU A 7 -6.39 -7.94 -19.30
C GLU A 7 -5.27 -6.90 -19.50
N PHE A 8 -5.26 -6.22 -20.65
CA PHE A 8 -4.33 -5.14 -20.92
C PHE A 8 -4.47 -3.99 -19.92
N MET A 9 -5.70 -3.58 -19.60
CA MET A 9 -5.95 -2.52 -18.61
C MET A 9 -5.52 -2.91 -17.20
N ILE A 10 -5.76 -4.17 -16.80
CA ILE A 10 -5.29 -4.72 -15.53
C ILE A 10 -3.76 -4.71 -15.47
N MET A 11 -3.09 -5.08 -16.57
CA MET A 11 -1.63 -5.08 -16.66
C MET A 11 -1.04 -3.67 -16.51
N VAL A 12 -1.59 -2.69 -17.25
CA VAL A 12 -1.18 -1.28 -17.13
C VAL A 12 -1.40 -0.77 -15.70
N TYR A 13 -2.54 -1.07 -15.10
CA TYR A 13 -2.82 -0.72 -13.71
C TYR A 13 -1.77 -1.33 -12.75
N CYS A 14 -1.45 -2.62 -12.90
CA CYS A 14 -0.45 -3.29 -12.09
C CYS A 14 0.94 -2.67 -12.24
N LEU A 15 1.34 -2.27 -13.46
CA LEU A 15 2.62 -1.59 -13.70
C LEU A 15 2.68 -0.22 -13.01
N VAL A 16 1.61 0.57 -13.08
CA VAL A 16 1.52 1.86 -12.38
C VAL A 16 1.63 1.66 -10.87
N VAL A 17 0.91 0.69 -10.31
CA VAL A 17 0.94 0.41 -8.87
C VAL A 17 2.31 -0.12 -8.43
N LEU A 18 2.93 -0.98 -9.23
CA LEU A 18 4.27 -1.50 -8.96
C LEU A 18 5.28 -0.35 -8.95
N TRP A 19 5.23 0.55 -9.94
CA TRP A 19 6.06 1.74 -10.00
C TRP A 19 5.93 2.60 -8.74
N ILE A 20 4.70 2.86 -8.28
CA ILE A 20 4.45 3.63 -7.06
C ILE A 20 5.03 2.92 -5.82
N ASN A 21 4.90 1.60 -5.71
CA ASN A 21 5.46 0.86 -4.57
C ASN A 21 7.00 0.85 -4.60
N LEU A 22 7.62 0.70 -5.78
CA LEU A 22 9.07 0.77 -5.93
C LEU A 22 9.63 2.16 -5.63
N GLY A 23 8.94 3.23 -6.07
CA GLY A 23 9.30 4.62 -5.71
C GLY A 23 9.28 4.82 -4.20
N TYR A 24 8.24 4.33 -3.52
CA TYR A 24 8.18 4.39 -2.06
C TYR A 24 9.34 3.65 -1.36
N LEU A 25 9.81 2.53 -1.92
CA LEU A 25 10.98 1.81 -1.39
C LEU A 25 12.29 2.58 -1.63
N HIS A 26 12.40 3.24 -2.77
CA HIS A 26 13.56 4.04 -3.15
C HIS A 26 13.71 5.29 -2.27
N ASP A 27 12.61 5.96 -1.92
CA ASP A 27 12.63 7.27 -1.24
C ASP A 27 12.68 7.18 0.30
N GLN A 28 12.47 5.98 0.86
CA GLN A 28 12.54 5.71 2.31
C GLN A 28 13.83 6.14 3.05
N PRO A 29 15.05 5.98 2.48
CA PRO A 29 16.27 6.39 3.17
C PRO A 29 16.38 7.93 3.30
N GLU A 30 15.79 8.69 2.38
CA GLU A 30 15.80 10.16 2.41
C GLU A 30 14.78 10.70 3.42
N GLU A 31 13.56 10.15 3.45
CA GLU A 31 12.56 10.50 4.45
C GLU A 31 13.02 10.17 5.88
N ALA A 32 13.73 9.07 6.07
CA ALA A 32 14.27 8.68 7.37
C ALA A 32 15.34 9.66 7.90
N ARG A 33 16.08 10.32 7.01
CA ARG A 33 17.05 11.36 7.37
C ARG A 33 16.35 12.68 7.70
N GLY A 34 15.40 13.11 6.87
CA GLY A 34 14.64 14.36 7.13
C GLY A 34 13.86 14.34 8.45
N ILE A 35 13.30 13.19 8.85
CA ILE A 35 12.59 13.06 10.14
C ILE A 35 13.55 13.02 11.34
N ALA A 36 14.80 12.56 11.15
CA ALA A 36 15.80 12.57 12.21
C ALA A 36 16.38 13.97 12.48
N GLU A 37 16.35 14.84 11.47
CA GLU A 37 16.81 16.23 11.55
C GLU A 37 15.76 17.19 12.12
N LEU A 38 14.47 16.83 12.09
CA LEU A 38 13.40 17.61 12.70
C LEU A 38 13.43 17.47 14.24
N SER A 39 13.71 18.58 14.92
CA SER A 39 13.69 18.66 16.39
C SER A 39 12.25 18.40 16.92
N PRO A 40 12.08 17.70 18.07
CA PRO A 40 10.76 17.40 18.63
C PRO A 40 9.89 18.62 18.94
N SER A 41 10.48 19.82 18.98
CA SER A 41 9.82 21.10 19.27
C SER A 41 9.02 21.68 18.09
N GLU A 42 9.22 21.18 16.88
CA GLU A 42 8.52 21.64 15.66
C GLU A 42 7.54 20.58 15.13
N ASP A 43 6.99 19.74 16.01
CA ASP A 43 5.83 18.90 15.68
C ASP A 43 4.67 19.86 15.32
N LEU A 44 4.59 20.23 14.04
CA LEU A 44 3.47 20.92 13.44
C LEU A 44 2.25 20.08 13.81
N ALA A 45 1.46 20.59 14.75
CA ALA A 45 0.23 19.99 15.21
C ALA A 45 -0.84 20.11 14.10
N ILE A 46 -0.57 19.53 12.93
CA ILE A 46 -1.61 19.21 11.97
C ILE A 46 -2.50 18.22 12.71
N LYS A 47 -3.68 18.71 13.11
CA LYS A 47 -4.70 17.93 13.80
C LYS A 47 -5.14 16.80 12.86
N GLN A 48 -4.44 15.67 12.91
CA GLN A 48 -4.66 14.45 12.11
C GLN A 48 -6.02 13.78 12.41
N ASP A 49 -6.83 14.34 13.32
CA ASP A 49 -8.18 13.89 13.67
C ASP A 49 -9.27 14.44 12.73
N SER A 50 -8.92 15.04 11.58
CA SER A 50 -9.91 15.46 10.62
C SER A 50 -10.33 14.26 9.74
N LEU A 51 -11.62 13.89 9.83
CA LEU A 51 -12.25 12.87 8.96
C LEU A 51 -11.87 13.00 7.47
N PRO A 52 -11.72 14.21 6.88
CA PRO A 52 -11.28 14.35 5.49
C PRO A 52 -9.90 13.75 5.19
N LEU A 53 -8.92 13.91 6.09
CA LEU A 53 -7.57 13.36 5.89
C LEU A 53 -7.58 11.82 5.96
N LEU A 54 -8.41 11.26 6.84
CA LEU A 54 -8.62 9.81 6.90
C LEU A 54 -9.24 9.30 5.59
N THR A 55 -10.32 9.93 5.13
CA THR A 55 -11.00 9.54 3.88
C THR A 55 -10.03 9.60 2.69
N LEU A 56 -9.23 10.66 2.60
CA LEU A 56 -8.21 10.78 1.55
C LEU A 56 -7.16 9.65 1.65
N SER A 57 -6.68 9.35 2.85
CA SER A 57 -5.72 8.26 3.08
C SER A 57 -6.30 6.89 2.68
N LEU A 58 -7.56 6.63 3.02
CA LEU A 58 -8.25 5.40 2.64
C LEU A 58 -8.45 5.30 1.13
N ALA A 59 -8.85 6.40 0.46
CA ALA A 59 -9.02 6.44 -0.98
C ALA A 59 -7.71 6.18 -1.74
N LEU A 60 -6.59 6.77 -1.27
CA LEU A 60 -5.26 6.54 -1.85
C LEU A 60 -4.77 5.10 -1.60
N ASN A 61 -5.05 4.50 -0.43
CA ASN A 61 -4.72 3.09 -0.21
C ASN A 61 -5.63 2.15 -1.01
N PHE A 62 -6.88 2.53 -1.23
CA PHE A 62 -7.79 1.79 -2.10
C PHE A 62 -7.22 1.71 -3.52
N SER A 63 -6.89 2.84 -4.12
CA SER A 63 -6.39 2.89 -5.50
C SER A 63 -5.02 2.21 -5.65
N ARG A 64 -4.13 2.39 -4.67
CA ARG A 64 -2.78 1.84 -4.70
C ARG A 64 -2.69 0.37 -4.32
N ARG A 65 -3.57 -0.17 -3.47
CA ARG A 65 -3.36 -1.51 -2.88
C ARG A 65 -4.60 -2.38 -2.92
N TRP A 66 -5.71 -1.88 -2.39
CA TRP A 66 -6.89 -2.74 -2.17
C TRP A 66 -7.59 -3.11 -3.47
N LEU A 67 -7.59 -2.19 -4.45
CA LEU A 67 -8.09 -2.48 -5.78
C LEU A 67 -7.29 -3.62 -6.43
N PHE A 68 -5.95 -3.62 -6.32
CA PHE A 68 -5.11 -4.72 -6.76
C PHE A 68 -5.46 -6.05 -6.06
N TYR A 69 -5.59 -6.06 -4.73
CA TYR A 69 -5.96 -7.28 -3.98
C TYR A 69 -7.30 -7.87 -4.44
N MET A 70 -8.30 -7.01 -4.67
CA MET A 70 -9.61 -7.43 -5.18
C MET A 70 -9.48 -7.98 -6.61
N LEU A 71 -8.78 -7.29 -7.50
CA LEU A 71 -8.55 -7.73 -8.87
C LEU A 71 -7.82 -9.08 -8.91
N ALA A 72 -6.73 -9.22 -8.17
CA ALA A 72 -5.96 -10.46 -8.13
C ALA A 72 -6.82 -11.64 -7.65
N SER A 73 -7.65 -11.44 -6.63
CA SER A 73 -8.56 -12.48 -6.11
C SER A 73 -9.64 -12.87 -7.11
N LEU A 74 -10.24 -11.89 -7.79
CA LEU A 74 -11.30 -12.12 -8.77
C LEU A 74 -10.79 -12.77 -10.05
N VAL A 75 -9.64 -12.32 -10.56
CA VAL A 75 -9.06 -12.82 -11.82
C VAL A 75 -8.49 -14.22 -11.65
N THR A 76 -7.78 -14.48 -10.55
CA THR A 76 -7.20 -15.82 -10.31
C THR A 76 -8.23 -16.85 -9.84
N ALA A 77 -9.33 -16.40 -9.23
CA ALA A 77 -10.33 -17.24 -8.56
C ALA A 77 -9.71 -18.27 -7.57
N SER A 78 -8.49 -18.00 -7.08
CA SER A 78 -7.75 -18.92 -6.24
C SER A 78 -8.02 -18.65 -4.75
N PRO A 79 -8.41 -19.67 -3.96
CA PRO A 79 -8.62 -19.51 -2.52
C PRO A 79 -7.35 -19.01 -1.80
N ALA A 80 -6.16 -19.43 -2.26
CA ALA A 80 -4.89 -19.00 -1.68
C ALA A 80 -4.62 -17.51 -1.94
N VAL A 81 -4.84 -17.04 -3.17
CA VAL A 81 -4.68 -15.62 -3.55
C VAL A 81 -5.70 -14.76 -2.81
N THR A 82 -6.92 -15.27 -2.62
CA THR A 82 -7.98 -14.60 -1.87
C THR A 82 -7.62 -14.46 -0.38
N ALA A 83 -7.11 -15.52 0.25
CA ALA A 83 -6.68 -15.49 1.64
C ALA A 83 -5.50 -14.52 1.86
N LEU A 84 -4.51 -14.53 0.96
CA LEU A 84 -3.38 -13.59 1.00
C LEU A 84 -3.86 -12.14 0.84
N SER A 85 -4.72 -11.87 -0.14
CA SER A 85 -5.32 -10.57 -0.39
C SER A 85 -6.09 -10.04 0.82
N ALA A 86 -6.87 -10.89 1.48
CA ALA A 86 -7.62 -10.53 2.69
C ALA A 86 -6.70 -10.19 3.87
N ALA A 87 -5.62 -10.96 4.06
CA ALA A 87 -4.63 -10.69 5.10
C ALA A 87 -3.90 -9.35 4.87
N LEU A 88 -3.42 -9.11 3.65
CA LEU A 88 -2.76 -7.86 3.29
C LEU A 88 -3.70 -6.65 3.40
N PHE A 89 -4.96 -6.81 3.00
CA PHE A 89 -5.99 -5.79 3.20
C PHE A 89 -6.16 -5.44 4.68
N ALA A 90 -6.29 -6.44 5.56
CA ALA A 90 -6.47 -6.21 7.00
C ALA A 90 -5.28 -5.45 7.62
N VAL A 91 -4.05 -5.85 7.28
CA VAL A 91 -2.83 -5.17 7.74
C VAL A 91 -2.76 -3.73 7.20
N SER A 92 -3.11 -3.53 5.93
CA SER A 92 -3.14 -2.21 5.28
C SER A 92 -4.20 -1.28 5.86
N LEU A 93 -5.39 -1.79 6.14
CA LEU A 93 -6.48 -1.06 6.79
C LEU A 93 -6.07 -0.63 8.20
N HIS A 94 -5.50 -1.54 8.98
CA HIS A 94 -5.00 -1.23 10.31
C HIS A 94 -3.90 -0.16 10.28
N ASN A 95 -3.01 -0.18 9.27
CA ASN A 95 -1.99 0.84 9.09
C ASN A 95 -2.58 2.23 8.74
N SER A 96 -3.73 2.26 8.08
CA SER A 96 -4.34 3.49 7.56
C SER A 96 -5.15 4.26 8.61
N MET A 97 -5.55 3.60 9.69
CA MET A 97 -6.34 4.25 10.74
C MET A 97 -5.55 5.35 11.48
N PRO A 98 -6.16 6.52 11.77
CA PRO A 98 -5.54 7.56 12.55
C PRO A 98 -5.44 7.08 14.00
N ARG A 99 -4.29 7.29 14.65
CA ARG A 99 -4.14 7.01 16.09
C ARG A 99 -3.93 8.32 16.84
N GLN A 100 -4.81 8.59 17.80
CA GLN A 100 -4.69 9.70 18.72
C GLN A 100 -3.40 9.55 19.54
N LYS A 101 -2.49 10.53 19.38
CA LYS A 101 -1.28 10.79 20.18
C LYS A 101 -0.38 9.57 20.41
N THR A 102 0.68 9.44 19.62
CA THR A 102 1.60 8.30 19.74
C THR A 102 3.07 8.69 19.84
N SER A 103 3.75 8.10 20.82
CA SER A 103 5.18 8.20 21.08
C SER A 103 6.03 7.79 19.86
N VAL A 104 7.27 8.27 19.81
CA VAL A 104 8.27 8.01 18.75
C VAL A 104 8.34 6.53 18.35
N TRP A 105 8.23 5.62 19.32
CA TRP A 105 8.23 4.17 19.11
C TRP A 105 7.10 3.66 18.21
N LYS A 106 5.89 4.19 18.37
CA LYS A 106 4.72 3.79 17.55
C LYS A 106 4.80 4.39 16.14
N ARG A 107 5.42 5.56 15.97
CA ARG A 107 5.70 6.18 14.66
C ARG A 107 6.67 5.31 13.85
N LYS A 108 7.76 4.84 14.49
CA LYS A 108 8.73 3.91 13.87
C LYS A 108 8.06 2.61 13.40
N ARG A 109 7.28 1.96 14.27
CA ARG A 109 6.57 0.72 13.92
C ARG A 109 5.61 0.90 12.75
N LYS A 110 4.91 2.03 12.66
CA LYS A 110 4.01 2.35 11.53
C LYS A 110 4.77 2.45 10.21
N ARG A 111 5.93 3.11 10.22
CA ARG A 111 6.81 3.21 9.06
C ARG A 111 7.33 1.84 8.62
N ASP A 112 7.82 1.05 9.56
CA ASP A 112 8.34 -0.29 9.29
C ASP A 112 7.23 -1.20 8.70
N LEU A 113 5.99 -1.06 9.17
CA LEU A 113 4.82 -1.76 8.62
C LEU A 113 4.48 -1.27 7.19
N GLY A 114 4.58 0.03 6.94
CA GLY A 114 4.40 0.62 5.60
C GLY A 114 5.45 0.12 4.60
N LEU A 115 6.71 -0.01 5.04
CA LEU A 115 7.80 -0.58 4.25
C LEU A 115 7.52 -2.06 3.94
N PHE A 116 7.21 -2.85 4.96
CA PHE A 116 6.86 -4.27 4.80
C PHE A 116 5.73 -4.44 3.77
N LEU A 117 4.67 -3.65 3.92
CA LEU A 117 3.54 -3.65 3.01
C LEU A 117 3.95 -3.27 1.58
N ALA A 118 4.84 -2.29 1.37
CA ALA A 118 5.31 -1.94 0.02
C ALA A 118 6.14 -3.05 -0.64
N ILE A 119 7.00 -3.73 0.14
CA ILE A 119 7.76 -4.89 -0.33
C ILE A 119 6.82 -6.04 -0.68
N ALA A 120 5.89 -6.38 0.22
CA ALA A 120 4.92 -7.44 0.01
C ALA A 120 4.07 -7.19 -1.25
N ASP A 121 3.62 -5.96 -1.45
CA ASP A 121 2.86 -5.58 -2.64
C ASP A 121 3.70 -5.69 -3.92
N ALA A 122 4.95 -5.23 -3.90
CA ALA A 122 5.81 -5.34 -5.06
C ALA A 122 5.97 -6.81 -5.51
N PHE A 123 6.29 -7.72 -4.58
CA PHE A 123 6.39 -9.14 -4.88
C PHE A 123 5.07 -9.74 -5.37
N PHE A 124 3.96 -9.39 -4.71
CA PHE A 124 2.65 -9.93 -5.07
C PHE A 124 2.20 -9.46 -6.46
N ILE A 125 2.40 -8.18 -6.78
CA ILE A 125 2.09 -7.62 -8.11
C ILE A 125 2.99 -8.23 -9.18
N THR A 126 4.29 -8.37 -8.93
CA THR A 126 5.21 -9.00 -9.89
C THR A 126 4.82 -10.46 -10.15
N GLY A 127 4.52 -11.24 -9.11
CA GLY A 127 4.05 -12.61 -9.26
C GLY A 127 2.73 -12.70 -10.04
N PHE A 128 1.79 -11.81 -9.74
CA PHE A 128 0.52 -11.72 -10.46
C PHE A 128 0.72 -11.35 -11.94
N LEU A 129 1.61 -10.39 -12.26
CA LEU A 129 1.93 -10.03 -13.65
C LEU A 129 2.53 -11.21 -14.43
N ILE A 130 3.47 -11.94 -13.82
CA ILE A 130 4.07 -13.13 -14.45
C ILE A 130 2.99 -14.17 -14.74
N TRP A 131 2.12 -14.43 -13.76
CA TRP A 131 0.99 -15.36 -13.91
C TRP A 131 0.03 -14.90 -15.01
N LEU A 132 -0.32 -13.61 -15.06
CA LEU A 132 -1.23 -13.04 -16.05
C LEU A 132 -0.68 -13.14 -17.49
N ILE A 133 0.65 -13.07 -17.67
CA ILE A 133 1.28 -13.21 -19.00
C ILE A 133 1.30 -14.68 -19.46
N TRP A 134 1.35 -15.62 -18.52
CA TRP A 134 1.48 -17.05 -18.82
C TRP A 134 0.15 -17.80 -18.96
N THR A 135 -0.94 -17.22 -18.44
CA THR A 135 -2.27 -17.81 -18.53
C THR A 135 -3.03 -17.35 -19.76
#